data_AF-A0A3B5KT90-F1
#
_entry.id   AF-A0A3B5KT90-F1
#
_cell.length_a   1.000
_cell.length_b   1.000
_cell.length_c   1.000
_cell.angle_alpha   90.00
_cell.angle_beta   90.00
_cell.angle_gamma   90.00
#
_symmetry.space_group_name_H-M   'P 1'
#
loop_
_entity.id
_entity.type
_entity.pdbx_description
1 polymer ?
#
loop_
_entity_poly.entity_id
_entity_poly.type
_entity_poly.pdbx_seq_one_letter_code
_entity_poly.pdbx_strand_id
1 'polypeptide(L)'
;MSSFFCHCLFFSGSGPSCHPACGKSCWGETEQDCQTLTRINCASGCQRCKGPFPNDCCHTQCAAGCTGPRDSDCLACRHFNDSGMCKENCPPPNFYDPVTYQSKPNPNKKLSFGATCVKTCPYNYLAMEVACTLNCPRANKEVIIKQPDGTEMQKCEKCEPECAKDCYSLGMDSLGVVDNHSVTVVTPANVGQFTKCSKIFGSLAFRAQSFARDPVTNSSGLTLEQLKGFRKLEEIAGYLYIDAWPEEWSNLSVFENLKVIRGRMLYM
;
A
#
# COMPACT_ATOMS: atom_id res chain seq x y z
N MET A 1 -13.18 4.51 -10.30
CA MET A 1 -12.81 4.42 -11.73
C MET A 1 -12.04 5.69 -12.07
N SER A 2 -10.72 5.67 -11.88
CA SER A 2 -9.88 6.82 -12.25
C SER A 2 -9.61 6.73 -13.75
N SER A 3 -10.38 7.49 -14.53
CA SER A 3 -10.00 7.80 -15.90
C SER A 3 -8.67 8.53 -15.85
N PHE A 4 -7.60 7.86 -16.28
CA PHE A 4 -6.38 8.54 -16.69
C PHE A 4 -6.71 9.35 -17.95
N PHE A 5 -7.23 10.55 -17.75
CA PHE A 5 -7.17 11.59 -18.77
C PHE A 5 -5.71 12.03 -18.84
N CYS A 6 -4.97 11.47 -19.78
CA CYS A 6 -3.69 12.03 -20.18
C CYS A 6 -4.01 13.41 -20.80
N HIS A 7 -3.83 14.47 -20.02
CA HIS A 7 -3.86 15.83 -20.54
C HIS A 7 -2.61 15.97 -21.43
N CYS A 8 -2.77 15.71 -22.73
CA CYS A 8 -1.81 16.19 -23.71
C CYS A 8 -1.85 17.72 -23.64
N LEU A 9 -0.84 18.32 -23.02
CA LEU A 9 -0.54 19.73 -23.17
C LEU A 9 -0.35 19.99 -24.66
N PHE A 10 -1.36 20.60 -25.30
CA PHE A 10 -1.22 21.16 -26.64
C PHE A 10 -0.24 22.32 -26.55
N PHE A 11 1.06 22.02 -26.70
CA PHE A 11 2.06 23.03 -26.97
C PHE A 11 1.80 23.56 -28.38
N SER A 12 1.40 24.83 -28.46
CA SER A 12 1.30 25.61 -29.70
C SER A 12 2.70 25.99 -30.21
N GLY A 13 3.51 24.98 -30.53
CA GLY A 13 4.73 25.07 -31.31
C GLY A 13 4.74 23.90 -32.27
N SER A 14 5.14 24.11 -33.53
CA SER A 14 5.29 23.03 -34.51
C SER A 14 6.29 22.01 -33.98
N GLY A 15 5.79 21.00 -33.27
CA GLY A 15 6.58 19.88 -32.80
C GLY A 15 7.22 19.18 -34.00
N PRO A 16 8.39 18.57 -33.80
CA PRO A 16 9.04 17.80 -34.85
C PRO A 16 8.09 16.70 -35.34
N SER A 17 8.10 16.45 -36.65
CA SER A 17 7.26 15.40 -37.24
C SER A 17 7.74 14.03 -36.78
N CYS A 18 6.80 13.09 -36.58
CA CYS A 18 7.15 11.71 -36.29
C CYS A 18 8.06 11.13 -37.38
N HIS A 19 8.88 10.14 -37.01
CA HIS A 19 9.59 9.34 -37.99
C HIS A 19 8.61 8.76 -39.03
N PRO A 20 8.96 8.70 -40.33
CA PRO A 20 8.06 8.20 -41.38
C PRO A 20 7.51 6.79 -41.14
N ALA A 21 8.24 5.96 -40.40
CA ALA A 21 7.81 4.60 -40.03
C ALA A 21 6.62 4.55 -39.04
N CYS A 22 6.38 5.61 -38.26
CA CYS A 22 5.37 5.63 -37.19
C CYS A 22 3.94 5.84 -37.68
N GLY A 23 3.75 6.17 -38.97
CA GLY A 23 2.48 6.65 -39.48
C GLY A 23 2.10 8.00 -38.83
N LYS A 24 1.08 8.00 -37.95
CA LYS A 24 0.52 9.23 -37.35
C LYS A 24 0.80 9.43 -35.86
N SER A 25 1.33 8.41 -35.17
CA SER A 25 1.45 8.45 -33.71
C SER A 25 2.85 8.07 -33.25
N CYS A 26 3.50 8.99 -32.53
CA CYS A 26 4.82 8.80 -31.94
C CYS A 26 4.91 9.53 -30.60
N TRP A 27 5.92 9.16 -29.80
CA TRP A 27 6.31 9.84 -28.56
C TRP A 27 7.51 10.78 -28.75
N GLY A 28 8.13 10.77 -29.95
CA GLY A 28 9.39 11.43 -30.27
C GLY A 28 9.74 11.32 -31.76
N GLU A 29 10.91 11.83 -32.14
CA GLU A 29 11.33 11.97 -33.56
C GLU A 29 11.88 10.68 -34.18
N THR A 30 12.33 9.72 -33.36
CA THR A 30 13.02 8.53 -33.85
C THR A 30 12.05 7.40 -34.18
N GLU A 31 12.50 6.41 -34.96
CA GLU A 31 11.72 5.19 -35.23
C GLU A 31 11.35 4.42 -33.96
N GLN A 32 12.13 4.57 -32.88
CA GLN A 32 11.95 3.83 -31.63
C GLN A 32 10.87 4.45 -30.75
N ASP A 33 10.46 5.67 -31.09
CA ASP A 33 9.40 6.41 -30.41
C ASP A 33 8.03 6.16 -31.05
N CYS A 34 7.93 5.30 -32.07
CA CYS A 34 6.66 4.98 -32.68
C CYS A 34 5.69 4.33 -31.69
N GLN A 35 4.44 4.80 -31.66
CA GLN A 35 3.43 4.23 -30.77
C GLN A 35 3.03 2.82 -31.25
N THR A 36 3.35 1.80 -30.45
CA THR A 36 2.89 0.43 -30.73
C THR A 36 1.45 0.23 -30.26
N LEU A 37 0.54 -0.10 -31.18
CA LEU A 37 -0.87 -0.29 -30.89
C LEU A 37 -1.18 -1.76 -30.60
N THR A 38 -1.60 -2.06 -29.37
CA THR A 38 -1.87 -3.44 -28.91
C THR A 38 -3.34 -3.74 -28.63
N ARG A 39 -4.27 -2.85 -29.03
CA ARG A 39 -5.73 -3.00 -28.77
C ARG A 39 -6.64 -2.70 -29.96
N ILE A 40 -6.36 -1.66 -30.74
CA ILE A 40 -7.30 -1.15 -31.76
C ILE A 40 -7.19 -1.94 -33.08
N ASN A 41 -6.03 -2.53 -33.38
CA ASN A 41 -5.78 -3.29 -34.61
C ASN A 41 -5.65 -4.79 -34.31
N CYS A 42 -6.53 -5.32 -33.45
CA CYS A 42 -6.54 -6.73 -33.08
C CYS A 42 -7.68 -7.48 -33.77
N ALA A 43 -7.54 -8.79 -33.91
CA ALA A 43 -8.66 -9.65 -34.29
C ALA A 43 -9.81 -9.54 -33.26
N SER A 44 -11.05 -9.77 -33.73
CA SER A 44 -12.25 -9.67 -32.89
C SER A 44 -12.18 -10.61 -31.68
N GLY A 45 -12.57 -10.10 -30.51
CA GLY A 45 -12.54 -10.85 -29.24
C GLY A 45 -11.22 -10.80 -28.48
N CYS A 46 -10.14 -10.33 -29.10
CA CYS A 46 -8.84 -10.24 -28.45
C CYS A 46 -8.72 -8.97 -27.59
N GLN A 47 -8.34 -9.14 -26.32
CA GLN A 47 -8.16 -8.01 -25.39
C GLN A 47 -6.89 -7.22 -25.69
N ARG A 48 -5.81 -7.94 -26.04
CA ARG A 48 -4.53 -7.41 -26.50
C ARG A 48 -3.98 -8.28 -27.63
N CYS A 49 -3.15 -7.69 -28.48
CA CYS A 49 -2.48 -8.40 -29.57
C CYS A 49 -1.11 -7.80 -29.89
N LYS A 50 -0.26 -8.59 -30.57
CA LYS A 50 1.00 -8.15 -31.19
C LYS A 50 0.86 -7.79 -32.67
N GLY A 51 -0.33 -7.98 -33.24
CA GLY A 51 -0.63 -7.84 -34.67
C GLY A 51 -2.10 -8.12 -34.98
N PRO A 52 -2.51 -7.97 -36.25
CA PRO A 52 -3.92 -8.01 -36.65
C PRO A 52 -4.50 -9.41 -36.77
N PHE A 53 -3.68 -10.46 -36.81
CA PHE A 53 -4.16 -11.80 -37.06
C PHE A 53 -4.68 -12.48 -35.77
N PRO A 54 -5.61 -13.43 -35.86
CA PRO A 54 -6.08 -14.18 -34.69
C PRO A 54 -4.95 -14.88 -33.89
N ASN A 55 -3.88 -15.30 -34.57
CA ASN A 55 -2.71 -15.92 -33.93
C ASN A 55 -1.81 -14.91 -33.20
N ASP A 56 -2.03 -13.60 -33.40
CA ASP A 56 -1.31 -12.53 -32.70
C ASP A 56 -1.97 -12.14 -31.37
N CYS A 57 -3.08 -12.79 -31.03
CA CYS A 57 -3.79 -12.49 -29.80
C CYS A 57 -2.99 -12.95 -28.58
N CYS A 58 -2.89 -12.05 -27.61
CA CYS A 58 -2.21 -12.32 -26.36
C CYS A 58 -3.08 -13.18 -25.45
N HIS A 59 -2.43 -13.83 -24.47
CA HIS A 59 -3.14 -14.50 -23.39
C HIS A 59 -4.09 -13.54 -22.65
N THR A 60 -5.20 -14.06 -22.14
CA THR A 60 -6.24 -13.26 -21.45
C THR A 60 -5.76 -12.58 -20.17
N GLN A 61 -4.65 -13.09 -19.61
CA GLN A 61 -3.96 -12.54 -18.43
C GLN A 61 -2.87 -11.51 -18.78
N CYS A 62 -2.69 -11.12 -20.04
CA CYS A 62 -1.79 -10.03 -20.42
C CYS A 62 -2.51 -8.67 -20.38
N ALA A 63 -1.85 -7.61 -19.87
CA ALA A 63 -2.42 -6.27 -19.74
C ALA A 63 -1.98 -5.26 -20.81
N ALA A 64 -0.69 -5.25 -21.17
CA ALA A 64 -0.10 -4.25 -22.06
C ALA A 64 0.09 -4.74 -23.50
N GLY A 65 0.47 -6.01 -23.64
CA GLY A 65 0.82 -6.67 -24.89
C GLY A 65 1.56 -7.97 -24.58
N CYS A 66 2.11 -8.61 -25.61
CA CYS A 66 2.81 -9.88 -25.48
C CYS A 66 3.83 -10.07 -26.60
N THR A 67 4.81 -10.94 -26.38
CA THR A 67 5.73 -11.44 -27.41
C THR A 67 5.21 -12.71 -28.07
N GLY A 68 4.29 -13.42 -27.40
CA GLY A 68 3.67 -14.67 -27.84
C GLY A 68 2.30 -14.90 -27.18
N PRO A 69 1.61 -15.99 -27.52
CA PRO A 69 0.23 -16.21 -27.08
C PRO A 69 0.12 -16.78 -25.65
N ARG A 70 1.22 -17.15 -24.99
CA ARG A 70 1.19 -17.79 -23.66
C ARG A 70 1.13 -16.76 -22.54
N ASP A 71 0.71 -17.21 -21.36
CA ASP A 71 0.70 -16.42 -20.13
C ASP A 71 2.10 -16.06 -19.60
N SER A 72 3.13 -16.77 -20.06
CA SER A 72 4.55 -16.46 -19.85
C SER A 72 5.09 -15.37 -20.77
N ASP A 73 4.39 -15.07 -21.86
CA ASP A 73 4.89 -14.19 -22.93
C ASP A 73 4.34 -12.76 -22.80
N CYS A 74 3.65 -12.47 -21.70
CA CYS A 74 3.06 -11.16 -21.45
C CYS A 74 4.14 -10.11 -21.14
N LEU A 75 3.97 -8.90 -21.69
CA LEU A 75 4.80 -7.75 -21.28
C LEU A 75 4.48 -7.27 -19.86
N ALA A 76 3.24 -7.45 -19.43
CA ALA A 76 2.78 -7.18 -18.07
C ALA A 76 1.56 -8.05 -17.77
N CYS A 77 1.46 -8.53 -16.52
CA CYS A 77 0.32 -9.30 -16.06
C CYS A 77 -0.87 -8.40 -15.74
N ARG A 78 -2.07 -8.88 -16.10
CA ARG A 78 -3.34 -8.24 -15.79
C ARG A 78 -3.69 -8.30 -14.31
N HIS A 79 -3.40 -9.43 -13.67
CA HIS A 79 -3.67 -9.62 -12.24
C HIS A 79 -2.37 -9.88 -11.48
N PHE A 80 -1.81 -11.10 -11.55
CA PHE A 80 -0.61 -11.44 -10.79
C PHE A 80 0.46 -12.10 -11.64
N ASN A 81 1.71 -11.71 -11.41
CA ASN A 81 2.89 -12.42 -11.86
C ASN A 81 3.29 -13.48 -10.81
N ASP A 82 3.17 -14.75 -11.19
CA ASP A 82 3.61 -15.89 -10.40
C ASP A 82 4.88 -16.50 -11.03
N SER A 83 6.05 -15.98 -10.63
CA SER A 83 7.35 -16.47 -11.08
C SER A 83 7.51 -16.51 -12.62
N GLY A 84 7.04 -15.47 -13.30
CA GLY A 84 7.13 -15.30 -14.76
C GLY A 84 5.86 -15.67 -15.52
N MET A 85 4.86 -16.26 -14.86
CA MET A 85 3.57 -16.63 -15.48
C MET A 85 2.47 -15.70 -14.99
N CYS A 86 1.67 -15.15 -15.91
CA CYS A 86 0.54 -14.30 -15.55
C CYS A 86 -0.71 -15.11 -15.19
N LYS A 87 -1.13 -15.04 -13.92
CA LYS A 87 -2.27 -15.78 -13.38
C LYS A 87 -3.34 -14.85 -12.84
N GLU A 88 -4.56 -15.35 -12.80
CA GLU A 88 -5.71 -14.63 -12.25
C GLU A 88 -5.63 -14.50 -10.73
N ASN A 89 -5.18 -15.54 -10.03
CA ASN A 89 -5.02 -15.58 -8.58
C ASN A 89 -3.69 -16.24 -8.20
N CYS A 90 -3.11 -15.81 -7.08
CA CYS A 90 -1.96 -16.50 -6.49
C CYS A 90 -2.39 -17.89 -5.96
N PRO A 91 -1.45 -18.86 -5.91
CA PRO A 91 -1.71 -20.19 -5.33
C PRO A 91 -2.39 -20.10 -3.94
N PRO A 92 -3.59 -20.69 -3.77
CA PRO A 92 -4.39 -20.55 -2.55
C PRO A 92 -3.73 -21.22 -1.34
N PRO A 93 -4.09 -20.85 -0.11
CA PRO A 93 -3.51 -21.40 1.12
C PRO A 93 -3.84 -22.88 1.33
N ASN A 94 -4.99 -23.31 0.84
CA ASN A 94 -5.47 -24.69 0.92
C ASN A 94 -5.91 -25.17 -0.46
N PHE A 95 -5.89 -26.48 -0.68
CA PHE A 95 -6.45 -27.12 -1.86
C PHE A 95 -7.36 -28.27 -1.44
N TYR A 96 -8.32 -28.60 -2.30
CA TYR A 96 -9.21 -29.73 -2.07
C TYR A 96 -8.55 -31.03 -2.55
N ASP A 97 -8.41 -32.01 -1.65
CA ASP A 97 -7.96 -33.35 -1.99
C ASP A 97 -9.17 -34.23 -2.32
N PRO A 98 -9.36 -34.63 -3.60
CA PRO A 98 -10.50 -35.43 -4.01
C PRO A 98 -10.45 -36.88 -3.52
N VAL A 99 -9.30 -37.37 -3.03
CA VAL A 99 -9.15 -38.73 -2.50
C VAL A 99 -9.64 -38.80 -1.05
N THR A 100 -9.26 -37.83 -0.23
CA THR A 100 -9.66 -37.78 1.18
C THR A 100 -10.91 -36.92 1.43
N TYR A 101 -11.43 -36.23 0.40
CA TYR A 101 -12.54 -35.28 0.48
C TYR A 101 -12.32 -34.18 1.52
N GLN A 102 -11.07 -33.73 1.67
CA GLN A 102 -10.66 -32.78 2.70
C GLN A 102 -9.90 -31.59 2.12
N SER A 103 -10.00 -30.45 2.80
CA SER A 103 -9.14 -29.29 2.55
C SER A 103 -7.78 -29.52 3.19
N LYS A 104 -6.71 -29.51 2.39
CA LYS A 104 -5.34 -29.70 2.85
C LYS A 104 -4.51 -28.42 2.64
N PRO A 105 -3.56 -28.11 3.53
CA PRO A 105 -2.64 -26.99 3.34
C PRO A 105 -1.86 -27.13 2.03
N ASN A 106 -1.83 -26.08 1.23
CA ASN A 106 -1.08 -26.04 -0.01
C ASN A 106 0.39 -25.69 0.27
N PRO A 107 1.36 -26.59 0.02
CA PRO A 107 2.78 -26.30 0.22
C PRO A 107 3.29 -25.21 -0.74
N ASN A 108 2.61 -25.00 -1.87
CA ASN A 108 2.95 -24.00 -2.87
C ASN A 108 2.18 -22.68 -2.69
N LYS A 109 1.51 -22.48 -1.54
CA LYS A 109 0.77 -21.23 -1.27
C LYS A 109 1.66 -20.01 -1.45
N LYS A 110 1.10 -18.95 -2.02
CA LYS A 110 1.75 -17.64 -2.13
C LYS A 110 0.75 -16.55 -1.75
N LEU A 111 1.30 -15.45 -1.25
CA LEU A 111 0.57 -14.25 -0.88
C LEU A 111 0.60 -13.28 -2.06
N SER A 112 -0.53 -12.62 -2.31
CA SER A 112 -0.54 -11.49 -3.24
C SER A 112 0.18 -10.28 -2.65
N PHE A 113 1.07 -9.69 -3.43
CA PHE A 113 1.79 -8.47 -3.11
C PHE A 113 1.80 -7.57 -4.34
N GLY A 114 0.96 -6.53 -4.33
CA GLY A 114 0.68 -5.74 -5.53
C GLY A 114 0.18 -6.64 -6.66
N ALA A 115 0.86 -6.60 -7.81
CA ALA A 115 0.57 -7.46 -8.97
C ALA A 115 1.49 -8.70 -9.05
N THR A 116 2.00 -9.20 -7.92
CA THR A 116 2.93 -10.36 -7.87
C THR A 116 2.56 -11.35 -6.78
N CYS A 117 3.00 -12.61 -6.93
CA CYS A 117 2.84 -13.65 -5.92
C CYS A 117 4.16 -13.94 -5.20
N VAL A 118 4.19 -13.75 -3.88
CA VAL A 118 5.39 -13.92 -3.03
C VAL A 118 5.17 -15.02 -1.99
N LYS A 119 6.24 -15.73 -1.59
CA LYS A 119 6.15 -16.75 -0.53
C LYS A 119 6.02 -16.13 0.86
N THR A 120 6.76 -15.04 1.09
CA THR A 120 6.81 -14.28 2.34
C THR A 120 6.65 -12.81 2.00
N CYS A 121 5.93 -12.07 2.85
CA CYS A 121 5.80 -10.64 2.65
C CYS A 121 7.17 -9.94 2.74
N PRO A 122 7.42 -8.92 1.91
CA PRO A 122 8.62 -8.11 2.01
C PRO A 122 8.74 -7.42 3.37
N TYR A 123 9.94 -6.90 3.67
CA TYR A 123 10.18 -6.14 4.89
C TYR A 123 9.14 -5.03 5.08
N ASN A 124 8.69 -4.83 6.33
CA ASN A 124 7.69 -3.85 6.74
C ASN A 124 6.24 -4.12 6.30
N TYR A 125 5.96 -5.20 5.57
CA TYR A 125 4.59 -5.63 5.25
C TYR A 125 4.06 -6.66 6.26
N LEU A 126 2.75 -6.64 6.44
CA LEU A 126 2.02 -7.57 7.31
C LEU A 126 1.47 -8.72 6.48
N ALA A 127 1.75 -9.95 6.91
CA ALA A 127 1.17 -11.14 6.30
C ALA A 127 -0.29 -11.33 6.75
N MET A 128 -1.19 -11.50 5.78
CA MET A 128 -2.53 -12.05 5.97
C MET A 128 -2.58 -13.50 5.46
N GLU A 129 -3.77 -14.10 5.41
CA GLU A 129 -3.94 -15.47 4.91
C GLU A 129 -3.61 -15.61 3.41
N VAL A 130 -3.94 -14.59 2.61
CA VAL A 130 -3.82 -14.63 1.13
C VAL A 130 -3.06 -13.45 0.52
N ALA A 131 -2.69 -12.44 1.31
CA ALA A 131 -2.12 -11.19 0.82
C ALA A 131 -1.12 -10.57 1.80
N CYS A 132 -0.31 -9.64 1.28
CA CYS A 132 0.54 -8.74 2.05
C CYS A 132 -0.11 -7.35 2.12
N THR A 133 -0.25 -6.81 3.32
CA THR A 133 -0.89 -5.51 3.56
C THR A 133 0.01 -4.59 4.38
N LEU A 134 -0.21 -3.27 4.29
CA LEU A 134 0.43 -2.30 5.16
C LEU A 134 -0.28 -2.18 6.51
N ASN A 135 -1.60 -2.43 6.53
CA ASN A 135 -2.44 -2.29 7.71
C ASN A 135 -3.38 -3.48 7.85
N CYS A 136 -3.57 -3.96 9.08
CA CYS A 136 -4.52 -5.03 9.34
C CYS A 136 -5.97 -4.53 9.14
N PRO A 137 -6.87 -5.38 8.61
CA PRO A 137 -8.30 -5.11 8.66
C PRO A 137 -8.78 -4.92 10.10
N ARG A 138 -9.92 -4.26 10.27
CA ARG A 138 -10.51 -3.93 11.59
C ARG A 138 -10.78 -5.15 12.48
N ALA A 139 -11.09 -6.29 11.87
CA ALA A 139 -11.33 -7.55 12.55
C ALA A 139 -10.03 -8.26 12.96
N ASN A 140 -8.87 -7.65 12.67
CA ASN A 140 -7.55 -8.22 12.88
C ASN A 140 -6.66 -7.25 13.66
N LYS A 141 -5.72 -7.81 14.42
CA LYS A 141 -4.65 -7.08 15.10
C LYS A 141 -3.31 -7.46 14.50
N GLU A 142 -2.39 -6.50 14.47
CA GLU A 142 -1.00 -6.78 14.15
C GLU A 142 -0.33 -7.51 15.31
N VAL A 143 0.35 -8.61 14.99
CA VAL A 143 1.18 -9.37 15.92
C VAL A 143 2.58 -9.54 15.34
N ILE A 144 3.59 -9.45 16.21
CA ILE A 144 4.99 -9.67 15.86
C ILE A 144 5.37 -11.05 16.37
N ILE A 145 5.71 -11.95 15.45
CA ILE A 145 6.23 -13.29 15.77
C ILE A 145 7.73 -13.25 15.61
N LYS A 146 8.44 -13.56 16.70
CA LYS A 146 9.86 -13.89 16.65
C LYS A 146 9.99 -15.33 16.15
N GLN A 147 10.56 -15.49 14.96
CA GLN A 147 10.89 -16.78 14.41
C GLN A 147 12.09 -17.39 15.16
N PRO A 148 12.28 -18.72 15.12
CA PRO A 148 13.38 -19.40 15.80
C PRO A 148 14.78 -18.94 15.37
N ASP A 149 14.90 -18.40 14.16
CA ASP A 149 16.13 -17.83 13.60
C ASP A 149 16.41 -16.39 14.08
N GLY A 150 15.55 -15.84 14.94
CA GLY A 150 15.65 -14.47 15.45
C GLY A 150 14.99 -13.41 14.55
N THR A 151 14.47 -13.79 13.39
CA THR A 151 13.78 -12.85 12.50
C THR A 151 12.39 -12.51 13.01
N GLU A 152 11.99 -11.24 12.90
CA GLU A 152 10.64 -10.81 13.26
C GLU A 152 9.74 -10.83 12.03
N MET A 153 8.67 -11.63 12.09
CA MET A 153 7.61 -11.61 11.08
C MET A 153 6.38 -10.92 11.66
N GLN A 154 5.88 -9.93 10.92
CA GLN A 154 4.69 -9.19 11.31
C GLN A 154 3.50 -9.74 10.53
N LYS A 155 2.40 -10.05 11.21
CA LYS A 155 1.20 -10.61 10.58
C LYS A 155 -0.08 -10.08 11.21
N CYS A 156 -1.19 -10.26 10.51
CA CYS A 156 -2.52 -9.90 10.98
C CYS A 156 -3.26 -11.14 11.46
N GLU A 157 -3.63 -11.17 12.74
CA GLU A 157 -4.46 -12.24 13.32
C GLU A 157 -5.86 -11.73 13.61
N LYS A 158 -6.87 -12.60 13.45
CA LYS A 158 -8.25 -12.26 13.82
C LYS A 158 -8.33 -12.00 15.32
N CYS A 159 -9.09 -10.98 15.71
CA CYS A 159 -9.40 -10.71 17.10
C CYS A 159 -10.54 -11.62 17.57
N GLU A 160 -10.48 -12.07 18.82
CA GLU A 160 -11.56 -12.81 19.49
C GLU A 160 -11.78 -12.17 20.87
N PRO A 161 -12.95 -11.55 21.19
CA PRO A 161 -14.13 -11.26 20.35
C PRO A 161 -14.08 -9.92 19.59
N GLU A 162 -13.41 -8.88 20.10
CA GLU A 162 -13.21 -7.58 19.42
C GLU A 162 -11.77 -7.09 19.62
N CYS A 163 -11.22 -6.35 18.64
CA CYS A 163 -9.91 -5.72 18.82
C CYS A 163 -10.03 -4.55 19.80
N ALA A 164 -9.17 -4.50 20.83
CA ALA A 164 -9.01 -3.31 21.64
C ALA A 164 -8.61 -2.13 20.72
N LYS A 165 -9.41 -1.05 20.75
CA LYS A 165 -9.18 0.16 19.94
C LYS A 165 -8.16 1.12 20.58
N ASP A 166 -7.62 0.76 21.73
CA ASP A 166 -6.59 1.53 22.39
C ASP A 166 -5.37 1.65 21.48
N CYS A 167 -4.74 2.84 21.46
CA CYS A 167 -3.51 3.12 20.72
C CYS A 167 -3.62 3.19 19.18
N TYR A 168 -4.83 3.19 18.61
CA TYR A 168 -5.05 3.50 17.19
C TYR A 168 -5.24 5.01 16.99
N SER A 169 -4.66 5.56 15.92
CA SER A 169 -4.87 6.95 15.51
C SER A 169 -6.36 7.20 15.18
N LEU A 170 -6.92 8.32 15.68
CA LEU A 170 -8.29 8.73 15.37
C LEU A 170 -8.39 9.14 13.89
N GLY A 171 -9.28 8.47 13.15
CA GLY A 171 -9.45 8.63 11.71
C GLY A 171 -9.53 7.32 10.93
N MET A 172 -9.43 6.16 11.61
CA MET A 172 -9.75 4.86 11.03
C MET A 172 -11.28 4.70 10.91
N ASP A 173 -11.85 5.14 9.78
CA ASP A 173 -13.28 5.09 9.48
C ASP A 173 -13.88 3.68 9.54
N SER A 174 -15.21 3.59 9.61
CA SER A 174 -16.05 2.39 9.78
C SER A 174 -15.76 1.22 8.81
N LEU A 175 -15.00 1.45 7.75
CA LEU A 175 -14.80 0.54 6.63
C LEU A 175 -13.39 -0.06 6.57
N GLY A 176 -12.48 0.35 7.45
CA GLY A 176 -11.10 -0.16 7.44
C GLY A 176 -10.31 0.34 6.23
N VAL A 177 -10.85 1.36 5.56
CA VAL A 177 -10.13 2.16 4.58
C VAL A 177 -9.42 3.21 5.42
N VAL A 178 -8.10 3.09 5.50
CA VAL A 178 -7.26 4.20 5.93
C VAL A 178 -7.46 5.26 4.85
N ASP A 179 -8.29 6.28 5.11
CA ASP A 179 -8.20 7.48 4.32
C ASP A 179 -6.75 7.94 4.44
N ASN A 180 -6.08 8.17 3.30
CA ASN A 180 -4.70 8.67 3.27
C ASN A 180 -4.54 10.02 4.01
N HIS A 181 -5.65 10.56 4.54
CA HIS A 181 -5.79 11.82 5.26
C HIS A 181 -6.06 11.66 6.77
N SER A 182 -5.98 10.47 7.38
CA SER A 182 -6.16 10.34 8.84
C SER A 182 -4.93 10.84 9.62
N VAL A 183 -4.60 12.11 9.46
CA VAL A 183 -3.62 12.84 10.27
C VAL A 183 -4.28 13.11 11.61
N THR A 184 -4.00 12.30 12.64
CA THR A 184 -4.40 12.66 14.00
C THR A 184 -3.48 13.74 14.52
N VAL A 185 -3.93 14.99 14.44
CA VAL A 185 -3.29 16.07 15.18
C VAL A 185 -3.50 15.83 16.67
N VAL A 186 -2.41 15.72 17.41
CA VAL A 186 -2.44 15.48 18.85
C VAL A 186 -2.90 16.77 19.51
N THR A 187 -3.92 16.67 20.36
CA THR A 187 -4.53 17.78 21.08
C THR A 187 -4.76 17.37 22.53
N PRO A 188 -4.99 18.32 23.45
CA PRO A 188 -5.33 18.01 24.85
C PRO A 188 -6.51 17.05 25.00
N ALA A 189 -7.45 17.06 24.04
CA ALA A 189 -8.63 16.21 24.04
C ALA A 189 -8.31 14.73 23.75
N ASN A 190 -7.27 14.42 22.97
CA ASN A 190 -6.97 13.05 22.52
C ASN A 190 -5.65 12.48 23.06
N VAL A 191 -4.73 13.31 23.56
CA VAL A 191 -3.38 12.87 24.02
C VAL A 191 -3.40 11.78 25.08
N GLY A 192 -4.45 11.76 25.93
CA GLY A 192 -4.65 10.73 26.96
C GLY A 192 -4.85 9.30 26.40
N GLN A 193 -5.23 9.18 25.13
CA GLN A 193 -5.41 7.89 24.45
C GLN A 193 -4.06 7.27 24.05
N PHE A 194 -3.08 8.09 23.67
CA PHE A 194 -1.79 7.62 23.14
C PHE A 194 -0.71 7.46 24.21
N THR A 195 -0.78 8.25 25.26
CA THR A 195 0.22 8.30 26.35
C THR A 195 0.26 7.05 27.24
N LYS A 196 -0.68 6.12 27.04
CA LYS A 196 -0.73 4.82 27.73
C LYS A 196 -0.09 3.70 26.91
N CYS A 197 0.35 3.99 25.68
CA CYS A 197 0.71 3.01 24.67
C CYS A 197 2.22 2.85 24.53
N SER A 198 2.68 1.60 24.44
CA SER A 198 4.05 1.30 24.02
C SER A 198 4.19 1.20 22.49
N LYS A 199 3.09 0.95 21.79
CA LYS A 199 3.02 0.93 20.33
C LYS A 199 1.78 1.66 19.86
N ILE A 200 1.93 2.51 18.85
CA ILE A 200 0.84 3.25 18.21
C ILE A 200 0.58 2.71 16.81
N PHE A 201 -0.67 2.37 16.54
CA PHE A 201 -1.15 1.89 15.25
C PHE A 201 -1.70 3.06 14.44
N GLY A 202 -0.79 3.76 13.77
CA GLY A 202 -1.06 4.91 12.91
C GLY A 202 0.02 5.98 13.09
N SER A 203 -0.34 7.24 12.83
CA SER A 203 0.57 8.38 12.87
C SER A 203 0.26 9.37 13.99
N LEU A 204 1.26 10.15 14.39
CA LEU A 204 1.13 11.29 15.29
C LEU A 204 1.58 12.57 14.58
N ALA A 205 0.79 13.63 14.68
CA ALA A 205 1.15 14.95 14.18
C ALA A 205 1.04 16.02 15.28
N PHE A 206 2.09 16.82 15.44
CA PHE A 206 2.15 17.96 16.35
C PHE A 206 2.24 19.24 15.51
N ARG A 207 1.18 20.06 15.57
CA ARG A 207 1.05 21.32 14.83
C ARG A 207 0.90 22.51 15.76
N ALA A 208 0.94 23.72 15.22
CA ALA A 208 0.76 24.94 16.02
C ALA A 208 -0.53 24.88 16.87
N GLN A 209 -1.62 24.36 16.30
CA GLN A 209 -2.90 24.13 16.99
C GLN A 209 -2.85 23.10 18.14
N SER A 210 -1.84 22.23 18.18
CA SER A 210 -1.63 21.30 19.30
C SER A 210 -1.26 22.04 20.59
N PHE A 211 -0.60 23.20 20.46
CA PHE A 211 -0.07 24.00 21.57
C PHE A 211 -0.80 25.34 21.76
N ALA A 212 -1.50 25.81 20.72
CA ALA A 212 -2.37 26.97 20.83
C ALA A 212 -3.63 26.66 21.65
N ARG A 213 -4.21 27.70 22.25
CA ARG A 213 -5.54 27.62 22.87
C ARG A 213 -6.60 27.45 21.77
N ASP A 214 -7.45 26.45 21.91
CA ASP A 214 -8.52 26.20 20.95
C ASP A 214 -9.63 27.27 21.11
N PRO A 215 -9.97 28.04 20.06
CA PRO A 215 -10.91 29.15 20.17
C PRO A 215 -12.38 28.69 20.30
N VAL A 216 -12.70 27.44 19.94
CA VAL A 216 -14.07 26.91 19.93
C VAL A 216 -14.40 26.24 21.27
N THR A 217 -13.51 25.37 21.74
CA THR A 217 -13.66 24.62 22.99
C THR A 217 -13.09 25.34 24.20
N ASN A 218 -12.37 26.44 23.98
CA ASN A 218 -11.64 27.20 25.01
C ASN A 218 -10.60 26.38 25.78
N SER A 219 -10.19 25.23 25.22
CA SER A 219 -9.20 24.35 25.84
C SER A 219 -7.78 24.92 25.70
N SER A 220 -7.00 24.86 26.79
CA SER A 220 -5.58 25.21 26.77
C SER A 220 -4.80 24.24 25.91
N GLY A 221 -3.73 24.67 25.26
CA GLY A 221 -2.85 23.79 24.48
C GLY A 221 -2.19 22.68 25.29
N LEU A 222 -1.50 21.77 24.59
CA LEU A 222 -0.79 20.66 25.21
C LEU A 222 0.27 21.12 26.19
N THR A 223 0.29 20.48 27.36
CA THR A 223 1.29 20.70 28.39
C THR A 223 2.37 19.61 28.37
N LEU A 224 3.57 19.93 28.88
CA LEU A 224 4.65 18.96 28.96
C LEU A 224 4.25 17.73 29.80
N GLU A 225 3.50 17.93 30.89
CA GLU A 225 3.01 16.84 31.74
C GLU A 225 2.12 15.86 30.98
N GLN A 226 1.27 16.36 30.06
CA GLN A 226 0.46 15.49 29.20
C GLN A 226 1.33 14.70 28.22
N LEU A 227 2.46 15.24 27.76
CA LEU A 227 3.34 14.57 26.81
C LEU A 227 4.30 13.57 27.45
N LYS A 228 4.60 13.67 28.75
CA LYS A 228 5.51 12.75 29.46
C LYS A 228 5.11 11.28 29.32
N GLY A 229 3.82 10.98 29.12
CA GLY A 229 3.37 9.61 28.89
C GLY A 229 3.94 8.97 27.61
N PHE A 230 4.34 9.77 26.62
CA PHE A 230 5.03 9.28 25.42
C PHE A 230 6.40 8.68 25.71
N ARG A 231 6.97 8.84 26.91
CA ARG A 231 8.20 8.13 27.29
C ARG A 231 8.03 6.62 27.32
N LYS A 232 6.80 6.10 27.36
CA LYS A 232 6.54 4.65 27.24
C LYS A 232 6.49 4.17 25.80
N LEU A 233 6.39 5.09 24.84
CA LEU A 233 6.22 4.77 23.43
C LEU A 233 7.53 4.25 22.85
N GLU A 234 7.49 3.06 22.28
CA GLU A 234 8.64 2.40 21.66
C GLU A 234 8.49 2.25 20.13
N GLU A 235 7.25 2.20 19.62
CA GLU A 235 7.00 1.98 18.19
C GLU A 235 5.81 2.80 17.65
N ILE A 236 5.98 3.38 16.46
CA ILE A 236 4.91 4.03 15.67
C ILE A 236 4.80 3.30 14.33
N ALA A 237 3.60 2.82 13.97
CA ALA A 237 3.37 2.09 12.72
C ALA A 237 3.29 3.01 11.48
N GLY A 238 2.77 4.22 11.65
CA GLY A 238 2.70 5.26 10.62
C GLY A 238 3.95 6.14 10.66
N TYR A 239 3.74 7.45 10.75
CA TYR A 239 4.79 8.47 10.83
C TYR A 239 4.67 9.33 12.09
N LEU A 240 5.76 10.03 12.42
CA LEU A 240 5.78 11.12 13.40
C LEU A 240 6.05 12.43 12.65
N TYR A 241 5.14 13.38 12.75
CA TYR A 241 5.24 14.69 12.10
C TYR A 241 5.21 15.80 13.16
N ILE A 242 6.19 16.70 13.12
CA ILE A 242 6.31 17.82 14.07
C ILE A 242 6.69 19.05 13.25
N ASP A 243 5.74 19.97 13.04
CA ASP A 243 6.01 21.28 12.42
C ASP A 243 5.86 22.44 13.41
N ALA A 244 5.40 22.16 14.64
CA ALA A 244 5.45 23.08 15.75
C ALA A 244 5.88 22.35 17.03
N TRP A 245 6.67 23.05 17.84
CA TRP A 245 7.09 22.61 19.17
C TRP A 245 7.35 23.84 20.04
N PRO A 246 6.92 23.88 21.31
CA PRO A 246 7.17 25.02 22.19
C PRO A 246 8.65 25.32 22.37
N GLU A 247 9.05 26.59 22.25
CA GLU A 247 10.45 27.02 22.32
C GLU A 247 11.09 26.75 23.69
N GLU A 248 10.27 26.72 24.76
CA GLU A 248 10.73 26.40 26.11
C GLU A 248 11.19 24.94 26.24
N TRP A 249 10.82 24.08 25.29
CA TRP A 249 11.17 22.66 25.27
C TRP A 249 12.28 22.41 24.24
N SER A 250 13.52 22.43 24.71
CA SER A 250 14.72 22.38 23.87
C SER A 250 14.94 21.09 23.07
N ASN A 251 14.16 20.03 23.30
CA ASN A 251 14.33 18.74 22.64
C ASN A 251 13.03 17.92 22.61
N LEU A 252 13.10 16.75 21.96
CA LEU A 252 12.03 15.76 21.85
C LEU A 252 12.16 14.62 22.87
N SER A 253 12.73 14.88 24.06
CA SER A 253 12.97 13.85 25.10
C SER A 253 11.70 13.12 25.56
N VAL A 254 10.51 13.64 25.28
CA VAL A 254 9.25 12.90 25.50
C VAL A 254 9.17 11.62 24.67
N PHE A 255 9.95 11.49 23.59
CA PHE A 255 10.07 10.30 22.74
C PHE A 255 11.40 9.56 22.92
N GLU A 256 12.11 9.74 24.05
CA GLU A 256 13.45 9.16 24.28
C GLU A 256 13.53 7.63 24.12
N ASN A 257 12.42 6.92 24.35
CA ASN A 257 12.35 5.45 24.22
C ASN A 257 11.76 4.98 22.88
N LEU A 258 11.47 5.88 21.95
CA LEU A 258 10.97 5.53 20.62
C LEU A 258 12.09 4.87 19.81
N LYS A 259 11.93 3.58 19.51
CA LYS A 259 12.93 2.76 18.82
C LYS A 259 12.65 2.62 17.33
N VAL A 260 11.37 2.53 16.94
CA VAL A 260 10.98 2.18 15.57
C VAL A 260 9.85 3.09 15.09
N ILE A 261 10.04 3.71 13.93
CA ILE A 261 8.97 4.30 13.12
C ILE A 261 8.89 3.50 11.83
N ARG A 262 7.79 2.77 11.63
CA ARG A 262 7.65 1.83 10.50
C ARG A 262 7.41 2.56 9.18
N GLY A 263 6.74 3.71 9.17
CA GLY A 263 6.48 4.46 7.94
C GLY A 263 5.54 3.75 6.95
N ARG A 264 4.62 2.90 7.44
CA ARG A 264 3.63 2.23 6.58
C ARG A 264 2.53 3.18 6.09
N MET A 265 2.40 4.31 6.76
CA MET A 265 1.70 5.51 6.31
C MET A 265 2.76 6.59 6.16
N LEU A 266 2.72 7.34 5.08
CA LEU A 266 3.63 8.45 4.82
C LEU A 266 2.86 9.77 4.89
N TYR A 267 3.52 10.82 5.35
CA TYR A 267 2.99 12.18 5.27
C TYR A 267 2.96 12.60 3.79
N MET A 268 1.82 13.11 3.32
CA MET A 268 1.63 13.64 1.97
C MET A 268 1.37 15.14 2.00
#